data_AF-A0A9P0ZUL7-F1
#
_entry.id   AF-A0A9P0ZUL7-F1
#
_cell.length_a   1.000
_cell.length_b   1.000
_cell.length_c   1.000
_cell.angle_alpha   90.00
_cell.angle_beta   90.00
_cell.angle_gamma   90.00
#
_symmetry.space_group_name_H-M   'P 1'
#
loop_
_entity.id
_entity.type
_entity.pdbx_description
1 polymer ?
#
loop_
_entity_poly.entity_id
_entity_poly.type
_entity_poly.pdbx_seq_one_letter_code
_entity_poly.pdbx_strand_id
1 'polypeptide(L)'
;MIVLGCMDLDLALRTEKPAALKDTSTLDEKREMERWERSNRMSLMIMKRAIPESFRGTMSDEADVKSFLAELEKRFAKNEKAETSTLLSTLVSMKYKGKGNIREYIFEMSHIASKLSALKLILPEELLVYLVLISLPSQFKVSQWAHFSLCSRGRENKAR
;
A
#
# COMPACT_ATOMS: atom_id res chain seq x y z
N MET A 1 5.00 13.04 13.46
CA MET A 1 5.60 14.18 12.71
C MET A 1 5.18 15.55 13.23
N ILE A 2 3.96 15.73 13.77
CA ILE A 2 3.51 17.00 14.37
C ILE A 2 4.50 17.54 15.44
N VAL A 3 5.07 16.65 16.26
CA VAL A 3 6.06 16.99 17.30
C VAL A 3 7.31 17.70 16.74
N LEU A 4 7.75 17.38 15.51
CA LEU A 4 8.93 18.02 14.93
C LEU A 4 8.68 19.49 14.59
N GLY A 5 7.49 19.79 14.06
CA GLY A 5 7.08 21.16 13.77
C GLY A 5 6.78 21.97 15.04
N CYS A 6 6.27 21.35 16.10
CA CYS A 6 6.04 22.04 17.38
C CYS A 6 7.33 22.39 18.13
N MET A 7 8.43 21.71 17.84
CA MET A 7 9.73 21.91 18.50
C MET A 7 10.75 22.63 17.60
N ASP A 8 10.33 23.15 16.45
CA ASP A 8 11.19 23.76 15.42
C ASP A 8 12.36 22.87 14.99
N LEU A 9 12.15 21.55 15.02
CA LEU A 9 13.15 20.54 14.64
C LEU A 9 13.03 20.10 13.19
N ASP A 10 12.10 20.64 12.42
CA ASP A 10 11.81 20.23 11.04
C ASP A 10 12.56 21.04 9.97
N LEU A 11 13.50 21.90 10.36
CA LEU A 11 14.35 22.65 9.43
C LEU A 11 14.98 21.75 8.35
N ALA A 12 15.61 20.64 8.74
CA ALA A 12 16.25 19.70 7.81
C ALA A 12 15.26 18.97 6.88
N LEU A 13 13.98 18.97 7.21
CA LEU A 13 12.91 18.46 6.33
C LEU A 13 12.45 19.50 5.31
N ARG A 14 12.48 20.79 5.69
CA ARG A 14 12.00 21.90 4.85
C ARG A 14 13.05 22.45 3.89
N THR A 15 14.32 22.45 4.29
CA THR A 15 15.42 23.04 3.51
C THR A 15 16.38 21.98 2.99
N GLU A 16 17.05 22.27 1.88
CA GLU A 16 18.14 21.41 1.40
C GLU A 16 19.35 21.45 2.34
N LYS A 17 20.17 20.40 2.27
CA LYS A 17 21.42 20.33 3.01
C LYS A 17 22.32 21.51 2.60
N PRO A 18 22.80 22.34 3.54
CA PRO A 18 23.73 23.41 3.23
C PRO A 18 25.01 22.89 2.57
N ALA A 19 25.64 23.73 1.77
CA ALA A 19 26.92 23.39 1.13
C ALA A 19 28.00 23.10 2.18
N ALA A 20 28.88 22.14 1.88
CA ALA A 20 30.01 21.82 2.75
C ALA A 20 30.83 23.07 3.08
N LEU A 21 31.16 23.26 4.36
CA LEU A 21 31.95 24.38 4.82
C LEU A 21 33.36 24.34 4.20
N LYS A 22 33.88 25.52 3.87
CA LYS A 22 35.26 25.74 3.41
C LYS A 22 36.01 26.57 4.45
N ASP A 23 37.34 26.63 4.36
CA ASP A 23 38.15 27.43 5.28
C ASP A 23 37.80 28.93 5.26
N THR A 24 37.26 29.41 4.14
CA THR A 24 36.77 30.79 3.96
C THR A 24 35.30 31.00 4.34
N SER A 25 34.62 29.97 4.85
CA SER A 25 33.20 30.07 5.18
C SER A 25 32.93 31.07 6.29
N THR A 26 31.86 31.84 6.11
CA THR A 26 31.46 32.87 7.05
C THR A 26 30.92 32.27 8.36
N LEU A 27 30.89 33.07 9.42
CA LEU A 27 30.29 32.64 10.69
C LEU A 27 28.80 32.31 10.56
N ASP A 28 28.10 32.91 9.60
CA ASP A 28 26.67 32.67 9.38
C ASP A 28 26.44 31.33 8.68
N GLU A 29 27.23 31.00 7.65
CA GLU A 29 27.20 29.69 6.98
C GLU A 29 27.48 28.54 7.98
N LYS A 30 28.44 28.74 8.89
CA LYS A 30 28.74 27.78 9.97
C LYS A 30 27.53 27.56 10.89
N ARG A 31 26.88 28.65 11.32
CA ARG A 31 25.68 28.60 12.17
C ARG A 31 24.51 27.92 11.48
N GLU A 32 24.31 28.15 10.18
CA GLU A 32 23.28 27.49 9.40
C GLU A 32 23.50 25.99 9.30
N MET A 33 24.75 25.57 9.03
CA MET A 33 25.11 24.15 9.01
C MET A 33 24.83 23.47 10.37
N GLU A 34 25.27 24.06 11.48
CA GLU A 34 25.05 23.51 12.82
C GLU A 34 23.55 23.36 13.15
N ARG A 35 22.74 24.37 12.82
CA ARG A 35 21.28 24.31 13.03
C ARG A 35 20.65 23.20 12.19
N TRP A 36 21.05 23.09 10.93
CA TRP A 36 20.55 22.05 10.04
C TRP A 36 20.94 20.66 10.53
N GLU A 37 22.20 20.44 10.91
CA GLU A 37 22.69 19.17 11.44
C GLU A 37 22.00 18.77 12.74
N ARG A 38 21.79 19.74 13.65
CA ARG A 38 21.04 19.52 14.89
C ARG A 38 19.60 19.09 14.59
N SER A 39 18.92 19.80 13.69
CA SER A 39 17.56 19.46 13.26
C SER A 39 17.50 18.07 12.60
N ASN A 40 18.45 17.76 11.73
CA ASN A 40 18.58 16.45 11.07
C ASN A 40 18.73 15.32 12.10
N ARG A 41 19.69 15.45 13.01
CA ARG A 41 19.99 14.46 14.05
C ARG A 41 18.80 14.23 14.99
N MET A 42 18.16 15.31 15.46
CA MET A 42 17.03 15.21 16.38
C MET A 42 15.80 14.60 15.69
N SER A 43 15.50 15.03 14.46
CA SER A 43 14.40 14.47 13.68
C SER A 43 14.58 12.98 13.43
N LEU A 44 15.79 12.55 13.04
CA LEU A 44 16.12 11.14 12.88
C LEU A 44 15.88 10.36 14.16
N MET A 45 16.36 10.83 15.32
CA MET A 45 16.15 10.14 16.60
C MET A 45 14.66 9.99 16.95
N ILE A 46 13.86 11.03 16.73
CA ILE A 46 12.42 11.00 17.02
C ILE A 46 11.70 10.03 16.06
N MET A 47 11.99 10.09 14.76
CA MET A 47 11.42 9.16 13.77
C MET A 47 11.85 7.72 14.03
N LYS A 48 13.14 7.49 14.26
CA LYS A 48 13.74 6.22 14.74
C LYS A 48 13.37 5.90 16.19
N ARG A 49 12.41 6.55 16.80
CA ARG A 49 11.79 6.07 18.05
C ARG A 49 10.32 5.77 17.86
N ALA A 50 9.64 6.61 17.08
CA ALA A 50 8.22 6.48 16.79
C ALA A 50 7.89 5.28 15.89
N ILE A 51 8.78 4.92 14.97
CA ILE A 51 8.53 3.86 13.98
C ILE A 51 9.15 2.55 14.47
N PRO A 52 8.43 1.43 14.66
CA PRO A 52 9.05 0.20 15.14
C PRO A 52 10.13 -0.35 14.18
N GLU A 53 11.15 -1.03 14.71
CA GLU A 53 12.30 -1.51 13.94
C GLU A 53 11.93 -2.47 12.81
N SER A 54 10.88 -3.27 12.99
CA SER A 54 10.31 -4.16 11.96
C SER A 54 9.89 -3.44 10.68
N PHE A 55 9.53 -2.15 10.78
CA PHE A 55 9.14 -1.32 9.63
C PHE A 55 10.33 -0.53 9.06
N ARG A 56 11.44 -0.40 9.79
CA ARG A 56 12.65 0.29 9.31
C ARG A 56 13.48 -0.63 8.42
N GLY A 57 13.59 -1.92 8.75
CA GLY A 57 14.49 -2.83 8.05
C GLY A 57 15.95 -2.39 8.17
N THR A 58 16.79 -2.72 7.17
CA THR A 58 18.23 -2.42 7.14
C THR A 58 18.53 -0.98 6.67
N MET A 59 17.81 0.02 7.16
CA MET A 59 18.08 1.42 6.82
C MET A 59 19.45 1.83 7.35
N SER A 60 20.25 2.50 6.51
CA SER A 60 21.57 2.98 6.91
C SER A 60 21.46 3.96 8.08
N ASP A 61 22.35 3.82 9.06
CA ASP A 61 22.43 4.76 10.18
C ASP A 61 22.97 6.14 9.79
N GLU A 62 23.57 6.25 8.61
CA GLU A 62 24.24 7.46 8.09
C GLU A 62 23.33 8.33 7.20
N ALA A 63 22.10 7.88 6.95
CA ALA A 63 21.14 8.60 6.11
C ALA A 63 20.67 9.90 6.80
N ASP A 64 20.62 11.01 6.05
CA ASP A 64 19.92 12.22 6.49
C ASP A 64 18.40 11.98 6.58
N VAL A 65 17.69 12.85 7.29
CA VAL A 65 16.27 12.69 7.59
C VAL A 65 15.40 12.63 6.33
N LYS A 66 15.75 13.34 5.25
CA LYS A 66 15.00 13.30 3.99
C LYS A 66 15.20 11.97 3.29
N SER A 67 16.43 11.51 3.18
CA SER A 67 16.75 10.21 2.58
C SER A 67 16.14 9.05 3.37
N PHE A 68 16.12 9.15 4.72
CA PHE A 68 15.44 8.19 5.58
C PHE A 68 13.94 8.13 5.29
N LEU A 69 13.27 9.29 5.21
CA LEU A 69 11.84 9.34 4.85
C LEU A 69 11.57 8.78 3.46
N ALA A 70 12.39 9.12 2.46
CA ALA A 70 12.21 8.63 1.10
C ALA A 70 12.33 7.11 1.01
N GLU A 71 13.30 6.50 1.70
CA GLU A 71 13.42 5.04 1.76
C GLU A 71 12.25 4.41 2.52
N LEU A 72 11.77 5.06 3.57
CA LEU A 72 10.59 4.62 4.31
C LEU A 72 9.33 4.62 3.43
N GLU A 73 9.05 5.73 2.74
CA GLU A 73 7.93 5.83 1.79
C GLU A 73 8.00 4.76 0.70
N LYS A 74 9.19 4.54 0.13
CA LYS A 74 9.43 3.48 -0.87
C LYS A 74 9.14 2.09 -0.32
N ARG A 75 9.50 1.83 0.94
CA ARG A 75 9.21 0.55 1.62
C ARG A 75 7.72 0.34 1.84
N PHE A 76 7.01 1.37 2.29
CA PHE A 76 5.56 1.31 2.45
C PHE A 76 4.85 1.09 1.11
N ALA A 77 5.27 1.78 0.06
CA ALA A 77 4.74 1.55 -1.30
C ALA A 77 5.02 0.13 -1.81
N LYS A 78 6.20 -0.43 -1.52
CA LYS A 78 6.52 -1.84 -1.84
C LYS A 78 5.63 -2.81 -1.06
N ASN A 79 5.38 -2.54 0.22
CA ASN A 79 4.52 -3.37 1.06
C ASN A 79 3.06 -3.33 0.59
N GLU A 80 2.52 -2.15 0.27
CA GLU A 80 1.17 -1.97 -0.29
C GLU A 80 1.01 -2.79 -1.58
N LYS A 81 2.00 -2.76 -2.47
CA LYS A 81 2.00 -3.58 -3.69
C LYS A 81 2.05 -5.07 -3.40
N ALA A 82 2.88 -5.50 -2.44
CA ALA A 82 2.98 -6.90 -2.04
C ALA A 82 1.65 -7.39 -1.44
N GLU A 83 1.07 -6.62 -0.52
CA GLU A 83 -0.22 -6.90 0.11
C GLU A 83 -1.34 -6.98 -0.93
N THR A 84 -1.41 -6.01 -1.84
CA THR A 84 -2.36 -6.01 -2.97
C THR A 84 -2.21 -7.28 -3.81
N SER A 85 -0.99 -7.68 -4.16
CA SER A 85 -0.71 -8.90 -4.92
C SER A 85 -1.10 -10.16 -4.15
N THR A 86 -0.84 -10.23 -2.84
CA THR A 86 -1.23 -11.35 -1.99
C THR A 86 -2.75 -11.46 -1.91
N LEU A 87 -3.46 -10.37 -1.60
CA LEU A 87 -4.92 -10.35 -1.52
C LEU A 87 -5.58 -10.73 -2.85
N LEU A 88 -5.07 -10.21 -3.96
CA LEU A 88 -5.56 -10.56 -5.29
C LEU A 88 -5.34 -12.05 -5.60
N SER A 89 -4.14 -12.56 -5.30
CA SER A 89 -3.83 -13.99 -5.46
C SER A 89 -4.75 -14.86 -4.61
N THR A 90 -4.99 -14.49 -3.35
CA THR A 90 -5.95 -15.17 -2.47
C THR A 90 -7.35 -15.13 -3.07
N LEU A 91 -7.84 -13.96 -3.51
CA LEU A 91 -9.18 -13.82 -4.08
C LEU A 91 -9.39 -14.72 -5.31
N VAL A 92 -8.43 -14.76 -6.24
CA VAL A 92 -8.53 -15.53 -7.49
C VAL A 92 -8.36 -17.04 -7.25
N SER A 93 -7.52 -17.43 -6.28
CA SER A 93 -7.26 -18.83 -5.95
C SER A 93 -8.28 -19.45 -4.99
N MET A 94 -9.05 -18.64 -4.28
CA MET A 94 -10.12 -19.12 -3.42
C MET A 94 -11.11 -19.98 -4.20
N LYS A 95 -11.38 -21.17 -3.69
CA LYS A 95 -12.38 -22.11 -4.21
C LYS A 95 -13.28 -22.57 -3.08
N TYR A 96 -14.59 -22.59 -3.32
CA TYR A 96 -15.52 -23.15 -2.36
C TYR A 96 -15.42 -24.68 -2.36
N LYS A 97 -15.11 -25.28 -1.22
CA LYS A 97 -14.88 -26.73 -1.10
C LYS A 97 -16.16 -27.55 -0.93
N GLY A 98 -17.33 -26.93 -1.05
CA GLY A 98 -18.63 -27.61 -0.85
C GLY A 98 -18.95 -27.93 0.62
N LYS A 99 -18.08 -27.53 1.56
CA LYS A 99 -18.24 -27.73 3.01
C LYS A 99 -18.37 -26.37 3.69
N GLY A 100 -19.40 -26.18 4.51
CA GLY A 100 -19.68 -24.92 5.22
C GLY A 100 -20.84 -24.12 4.63
N ASN A 101 -20.97 -22.87 5.06
CA ASN A 101 -22.02 -21.97 4.62
C ASN A 101 -21.55 -21.12 3.42
N ILE A 102 -22.27 -21.20 2.30
CA ILE A 102 -21.94 -20.42 1.09
C ILE A 102 -22.00 -18.91 1.34
N ARG A 103 -22.84 -18.44 2.28
CA ARG A 103 -22.94 -17.01 2.63
C ARG A 103 -21.66 -16.53 3.31
N GLU A 104 -21.08 -17.33 4.19
CA GLU A 104 -19.78 -17.03 4.82
C GLU A 104 -18.68 -16.97 3.77
N TYR A 105 -18.68 -17.91 2.82
CA TYR A 105 -17.71 -17.89 1.71
C TYR A 105 -17.80 -16.61 0.86
N ILE A 106 -19.02 -16.19 0.51
CA ILE A 106 -19.26 -14.94 -0.24
C ILE A 106 -18.83 -13.73 0.58
N PHE A 107 -19.13 -13.74 1.89
CA PHE A 107 -18.72 -12.68 2.81
C PHE A 107 -17.19 -12.55 2.86
N GLU A 108 -16.45 -13.65 2.96
CA GLU A 108 -14.99 -13.66 2.93
C GLU A 108 -14.42 -13.12 1.61
N MET A 109 -14.96 -13.53 0.46
CA MET A 109 -14.55 -12.96 -0.83
C MET A 109 -14.83 -11.46 -0.91
N SER A 110 -15.98 -11.01 -0.43
CA SER A 110 -16.36 -9.59 -0.38
C SER A 110 -15.47 -8.80 0.57
N HIS A 111 -15.10 -9.40 1.71
CA HIS A 111 -14.17 -8.81 2.66
C HIS A 111 -12.80 -8.58 2.04
N ILE A 112 -12.26 -9.54 1.30
CA ILE A 112 -10.99 -9.38 0.57
C ILE A 112 -11.12 -8.30 -0.51
N ALA A 113 -12.21 -8.27 -1.27
CA ALA A 113 -12.46 -7.22 -2.26
C ALA A 113 -12.51 -5.81 -1.62
N SER A 114 -13.11 -5.69 -0.43
CA SER A 114 -13.16 -4.42 0.31
C SER A 114 -11.76 -3.96 0.77
N LYS A 115 -10.89 -4.90 1.17
CA LYS A 115 -9.49 -4.61 1.49
C LYS A 115 -8.72 -4.13 0.25
N LEU A 116 -8.92 -4.78 -0.90
CA LEU A 116 -8.32 -4.34 -2.17
C LEU A 116 -8.77 -2.91 -2.54
N SER A 117 -10.04 -2.58 -2.33
CA SER A 117 -10.54 -1.22 -2.54
C SER A 117 -9.87 -0.19 -1.63
N ALA A 118 -9.55 -0.55 -0.38
CA ALA A 118 -8.82 0.32 0.54
C ALA A 118 -7.37 0.57 0.08
N LEU A 119 -6.76 -0.38 -0.63
CA LEU A 119 -5.45 -0.27 -1.28
C LEU A 119 -5.51 0.32 -2.71
N LYS A 120 -6.59 1.05 -3.02
CA LYS A 120 -6.83 1.73 -4.32
C LYS A 120 -6.98 0.79 -5.53
N LEU A 121 -7.13 -0.52 -5.32
CA LEU A 121 -7.49 -1.47 -6.37
C LEU A 121 -8.99 -1.74 -6.29
N ILE A 122 -9.76 -0.97 -7.05
CA ILE A 122 -11.22 -1.10 -7.10
C ILE A 122 -11.58 -2.23 -8.06
N LEU A 123 -12.25 -3.25 -7.53
CA LEU A 123 -12.84 -4.32 -8.33
C LEU A 123 -14.28 -3.95 -8.68
N PRO A 124 -14.66 -3.91 -9.97
CA PRO A 124 -16.06 -3.83 -10.39
C PRO A 124 -16.88 -4.94 -9.73
N GLU A 125 -18.09 -4.60 -9.27
CA GLU A 125 -19.00 -5.57 -8.64
C GLU A 125 -19.30 -6.77 -9.56
N GLU A 126 -19.44 -6.52 -10.86
CA GLU A 126 -19.65 -7.58 -11.87
C GLU A 126 -18.50 -8.59 -11.90
N LEU A 127 -17.25 -8.13 -11.75
CA LEU A 127 -16.09 -9.01 -11.70
C LEU A 127 -16.06 -9.83 -10.40
N LEU A 128 -16.46 -9.24 -9.27
CA LEU A 128 -16.55 -9.97 -8.00
C LEU A 128 -17.61 -11.08 -8.07
N VAL A 129 -18.78 -10.78 -8.63
CA VAL A 129 -19.83 -11.77 -8.87
C VAL A 129 -19.32 -12.88 -9.78
N TYR A 130 -18.65 -12.54 -10.88
CA TYR A 130 -18.06 -13.54 -11.77
C TYR A 130 -17.03 -14.42 -11.07
N LEU A 131 -16.14 -13.84 -10.25
CA LEU A 131 -15.15 -14.56 -9.44
C LEU A 131 -15.80 -15.56 -8.47
N VAL A 132 -16.89 -15.16 -7.80
CA VAL A 132 -17.69 -16.04 -6.94
C VAL A 132 -18.27 -17.20 -7.75
N LEU A 133 -18.85 -16.93 -8.93
CA LEU A 133 -19.47 -17.99 -9.73
C LEU A 133 -18.45 -19.04 -10.23
N ILE A 134 -17.28 -18.60 -10.69
CA ILE A 134 -16.25 -19.53 -11.19
C ILE A 134 -15.53 -20.30 -10.07
N SER A 135 -15.60 -19.82 -8.83
CA SER A 135 -14.99 -20.44 -7.66
C SER A 135 -15.86 -21.51 -7.00
N LEU A 136 -17.16 -21.54 -7.30
CA LEU A 136 -18.07 -22.59 -6.85
C LEU A 136 -17.80 -23.93 -7.56
N PRO A 137 -18.02 -25.07 -6.88
CA PRO A 137 -17.85 -26.39 -7.47
C PRO A 137 -18.88 -26.67 -8.57
N SER A 138 -18.56 -27.62 -9.46
CA SER A 138 -19.36 -27.98 -10.65
C SER A 138 -20.80 -28.37 -10.34
N GLN A 139 -21.07 -28.88 -9.14
CA GLN A 139 -22.42 -29.17 -8.66
C GLN A 139 -23.36 -27.94 -8.63
N PHE A 140 -22.80 -26.72 -8.60
CA PHE A 140 -23.55 -25.46 -8.74
C PHE A 140 -23.51 -24.87 -10.16
N LYS A 141 -22.65 -25.41 -11.04
CA LYS A 141 -22.46 -24.90 -12.42
C LYS A 141 -23.52 -25.41 -13.38
N VAL A 142 -24.09 -26.60 -13.15
CA VAL A 142 -25.01 -27.28 -14.09
C VAL A 142 -26.22 -26.41 -14.48
N SER A 143 -26.67 -25.51 -13.61
CA SER A 143 -27.86 -24.68 -13.84
C SER A 143 -27.58 -23.32 -14.50
N GLN A 144 -26.33 -22.80 -14.46
CA GLN A 144 -26.03 -21.42 -14.85
C GLN A 144 -25.44 -21.26 -16.26
N TRP A 145 -24.67 -22.25 -16.75
CA TRP A 145 -24.14 -22.21 -18.11
C TRP A 145 -25.24 -22.33 -19.17
N ALA A 146 -26.34 -23.04 -18.86
CA ALA A 146 -27.54 -23.09 -19.69
C ALA A 146 -28.20 -21.70 -19.81
N HIS A 147 -28.30 -20.93 -18.71
CA HIS A 147 -28.89 -19.59 -18.73
C HIS A 147 -28.00 -18.56 -19.45
N PHE A 148 -26.68 -18.61 -19.25
CA PHE A 148 -25.75 -17.67 -19.91
C PHE A 148 -25.64 -17.91 -21.41
N SER A 149 -25.61 -19.19 -21.85
CA SER A 149 -25.61 -19.56 -23.27
C SER A 149 -26.94 -19.27 -23.97
N LEU A 150 -28.07 -19.39 -23.28
CA LEU A 150 -29.38 -18.95 -23.79
C LEU A 150 -29.44 -17.42 -23.95
N CYS A 151 -28.86 -16.66 -23.02
CA CYS A 151 -28.89 -15.20 -23.01
C CYS A 151 -27.95 -14.55 -24.05
N SER A 152 -26.81 -15.17 -24.38
CA SER A 152 -25.95 -14.73 -25.50
C SER A 152 -26.58 -15.03 -26.86
N ARG A 153 -27.21 -16.21 -27.02
CA ARG A 153 -27.88 -16.61 -28.27
C ARG A 153 -29.14 -15.79 -28.59
N GLY A 154 -29.81 -15.28 -27.55
CA GLY A 154 -30.93 -14.33 -27.71
C GLY A 154 -30.51 -12.91 -28.15
N ARG A 155 -29.26 -12.49 -27.86
CA ARG A 155 -28.73 -11.19 -28.29
C ARG A 155 -28.24 -11.19 -29.73
N GLU A 156 -27.68 -12.30 -30.22
CA GLU A 156 -27.28 -12.45 -31.64
C GLU A 156 -28.49 -12.49 -32.58
N ASN A 157 -29.60 -13.11 -32.18
CA ASN A 157 -30.83 -13.16 -33.00
C ASN A 157 -31.62 -11.85 -33.03
N LYS A 158 -31.34 -10.89 -32.13
CA LYS A 158 -31.98 -9.56 -32.11
C LYS A 158 -31.18 -8.51 -32.90
N ALA A 159 -29.96 -8.85 -33.33
CA ALA A 159 -29.07 -8.01 -34.11
C ALA A 159 -29.08 -8.38 -35.61
N ARG A 160 -30.02 -9.20 -36.06
CA ARG A 160 -30.21 -9.64 -37.44
C ARG A 160 -31.64 -9.32 -37.89
#